data_AF-A0A7S2Z0T8-F1
#
_entry.id   AF-A0A7S2Z0T8-F1
#
_cell.length_a   1.000
_cell.length_b   1.000
_cell.length_c   1.000
_cell.angle_alpha   90.00
_cell.angle_beta   90.00
_cell.angle_gamma   90.00
#
_symmetry.space_group_name_H-M   'P 1'
#
loop_
_entity.id
_entity.type
_entity.pdbx_description
1 polymer ?
#
loop_
_entity_poly.entity_id
_entity_poly.type
_entity_poly.pdbx_seq_one_letter_code
_entity_poly.pdbx_strand_id
1 'polypeptide(L)'
;KREAGASVDCAADEEDYAALREVKVVNPFSCGKQELEIWGQSVKIPITLYKKVTKSSLSKSLKATGYYLDGEEYRPVARQTEYRKADDKDGDVIQNRIKAYTYGKDLIPIDEATGEHLRQREDKSMRLLGFRARESFPAHSFLGECYVVVPEATNPGAQEALSSLVRAAEHEGQAGVVRFVVRNGNDPCLGALLPQPSEEPDVPDCFILCTLPFAEDLREYQFASLDSSEKWIPSEQELGLAKNIIESMSLMEEGPEGAEVERL
;
A
#
# COMPACT_ATOMS: atom_id res chain seq x y z
N LYS A 1 17.77 -5.79 -36.07
CA LYS A 1 17.07 -7.09 -36.24
C LYS A 1 16.97 -7.71 -34.86
N ARG A 2 15.80 -7.69 -34.24
CA ARG A 2 15.54 -8.39 -32.97
C ARG A 2 15.03 -9.78 -33.35
N GLU A 3 15.91 -10.75 -33.32
CA GLU A 3 15.54 -12.16 -33.28
C GLU A 3 15.58 -12.55 -31.82
N ALA A 4 14.45 -12.40 -31.13
CA ALA A 4 14.18 -13.13 -29.91
C ALA A 4 12.97 -13.99 -30.26
N GLY A 5 13.22 -15.26 -30.56
CA GLY A 5 12.15 -16.24 -30.64
C GLY A 5 11.49 -16.29 -29.27
N ALA A 6 10.19 -15.98 -29.21
CA ALA A 6 9.41 -16.32 -28.04
C ALA A 6 9.41 -17.85 -27.95
N SER A 7 10.12 -18.43 -26.98
CA SER A 7 9.89 -19.82 -26.65
C SER A 7 8.46 -19.91 -26.11
N VAL A 8 7.69 -20.81 -26.70
CA VAL A 8 6.40 -21.21 -26.17
C VAL A 8 6.68 -22.46 -25.36
N ASP A 9 7.38 -22.28 -24.25
CA ASP A 9 7.46 -23.32 -23.25
C ASP A 9 6.09 -23.36 -22.57
N CYS A 10 5.45 -24.52 -22.64
CA CYS A 10 4.14 -24.73 -22.04
C CYS A 10 4.25 -24.53 -20.53
N ALA A 11 3.37 -23.72 -19.95
CA ALA A 11 3.30 -23.41 -18.51
C ALA A 11 3.17 -24.65 -17.57
N ALA A 12 3.08 -25.86 -18.14
CA ALA A 12 2.97 -27.11 -17.43
C ALA A 12 4.31 -27.87 -17.31
N ASP A 13 5.34 -27.47 -18.06
CA ASP A 13 6.62 -28.21 -18.15
C ASP A 13 7.74 -27.61 -17.28
N GLU A 14 7.52 -26.47 -16.63
CA GLU A 14 8.47 -25.85 -15.71
C GLU A 14 7.89 -25.70 -14.31
N GLU A 15 8.67 -26.15 -13.31
CA GLU A 15 8.28 -26.20 -11.89
C GLU A 15 8.02 -24.81 -11.28
N ASP A 16 8.50 -23.74 -11.95
CA ASP A 16 8.43 -22.39 -11.41
C ASP A 16 8.04 -21.34 -12.48
N TYR A 17 6.75 -21.29 -12.81
CA TYR A 17 6.17 -20.32 -13.76
C TYR A 17 6.46 -18.85 -13.39
N ALA A 18 6.78 -18.56 -12.13
CA ALA A 18 7.19 -17.25 -11.66
C ALA A 18 8.63 -16.91 -12.06
N ALA A 19 9.53 -17.89 -12.09
CA ALA A 19 10.93 -17.72 -12.51
C ALA A 19 11.06 -17.45 -14.03
N LEU A 20 10.12 -17.96 -14.83
CA LEU A 20 10.01 -17.67 -16.27
C LEU A 20 9.69 -16.20 -16.60
N ARG A 21 9.04 -15.49 -15.68
CA ARG A 21 8.87 -14.05 -15.84
C ARG A 21 10.19 -13.42 -15.48
N GLU A 22 10.99 -13.07 -16.48
CA GLU A 22 12.09 -12.12 -16.31
C GLU A 22 11.58 -10.98 -15.43
N VAL A 23 12.06 -10.93 -14.18
CA VAL A 23 11.69 -9.87 -13.25
C VAL A 23 12.25 -8.61 -13.88
N LYS A 24 11.38 -7.86 -14.55
CA LYS A 24 11.79 -6.65 -15.24
C LYS A 24 12.26 -5.68 -14.17
N VAL A 25 13.58 -5.60 -14.00
CA VAL A 25 14.20 -4.65 -13.10
C VAL A 25 13.99 -3.27 -13.71
N VAL A 26 13.15 -2.46 -13.06
CA VAL A 26 12.90 -1.08 -13.42
C VAL A 26 13.48 -0.21 -12.33
N ASN A 27 14.19 0.85 -12.72
CA ASN A 27 14.66 1.84 -11.76
C ASN A 27 13.46 2.43 -11.00
N PRO A 28 13.46 2.39 -9.65
CA PRO A 28 12.34 2.85 -8.88
C PRO A 28 12.14 4.36 -9.08
N PHE A 29 10.89 4.76 -9.32
CA PHE A 29 10.54 6.18 -9.44
C PHE A 29 10.29 6.77 -8.05
N SER A 30 10.94 7.89 -7.74
CA SER A 30 10.72 8.59 -6.47
C SER A 30 9.31 9.16 -6.42
N CYS A 31 8.57 8.91 -5.33
CA CYS A 31 7.29 9.57 -5.05
C CYS A 31 7.45 11.08 -4.87
N GLY A 32 8.66 11.51 -4.47
CA GLY A 32 9.12 12.89 -4.43
C GLY A 32 10.06 13.13 -3.27
N LYS A 33 10.75 14.27 -3.31
CA LYS A 33 11.57 14.78 -2.20
C LYS A 33 10.70 15.51 -1.18
N GLN A 34 10.93 15.29 0.11
CA GLN A 34 10.22 15.92 1.23
C GLN A 34 11.21 16.29 2.32
N GLU A 35 10.78 17.11 3.27
CA GLU A 35 11.53 17.35 4.51
C GLU A 35 10.81 16.60 5.64
N LEU A 36 11.57 15.82 6.41
CA LEU A 36 11.11 15.24 7.67
C LEU A 36 11.34 16.28 8.76
N GLU A 37 10.26 16.88 9.25
CA GLU A 37 10.28 17.83 10.36
C GLU A 37 10.10 17.09 11.68
N ILE A 38 10.97 17.34 12.66
CA ILE A 38 10.81 16.80 14.02
C ILE A 38 9.89 17.75 14.80
N TRP A 39 8.73 17.26 15.25
CA TRP A 39 7.75 18.10 15.93
C TRP A 39 8.34 18.78 17.18
N GLY A 40 8.08 20.09 17.32
CA GLY A 40 8.57 20.89 18.43
C GLY A 40 10.05 21.30 18.32
N GLN A 41 10.76 20.88 17.27
CA GLN A 41 12.13 21.27 17.00
C GLN A 41 12.24 21.98 15.64
N SER A 42 13.26 22.81 15.47
CA SER A 42 13.57 23.45 14.17
C SER A 42 14.42 22.56 13.25
N VAL A 43 14.50 21.24 13.55
CA VAL A 43 15.31 20.29 12.79
C VAL A 43 14.49 19.74 11.63
N LYS A 44 15.08 19.84 10.44
CA LYS A 44 14.50 19.35 9.19
C LYS A 44 15.52 18.47 8.46
N ILE A 45 15.12 17.27 8.11
CA ILE A 45 15.97 16.30 7.40
C ILE A 45 15.42 16.13 5.97
N PRO A 46 16.16 16.55 4.93
CA PRO A 46 15.80 16.27 3.54
C PRO A 46 15.77 14.76 3.25
N ILE A 47 14.63 14.27 2.80
CA ILE A 47 14.37 12.85 2.52
C ILE A 47 13.79 12.67 1.11
N THR A 48 13.97 11.46 0.57
CA THR A 48 13.35 11.01 -0.67
C THR A 48 12.53 9.76 -0.41
N LEU A 49 11.30 9.76 -0.94
CA LEU A 49 10.36 8.64 -0.78
C LEU A 49 10.34 7.77 -2.03
N TYR A 50 10.45 6.46 -1.84
CA TYR A 50 10.28 5.45 -2.88
C TYR A 50 9.13 4.53 -2.50
N LYS A 51 8.40 3.98 -3.48
CA LYS A 51 7.41 2.95 -3.18
C LYS A 51 8.13 1.62 -2.97
N LYS A 52 7.92 0.99 -1.81
CA LYS A 52 8.44 -0.37 -1.53
C LYS A 52 7.53 -1.42 -2.17
N VAL A 53 6.22 -1.27 -1.95
CA VAL A 53 5.21 -2.21 -2.42
C VAL A 53 4.10 -1.44 -3.12
N THR A 54 3.68 -1.92 -4.28
CA THR A 54 2.59 -1.33 -5.07
C THR A 54 1.85 -2.46 -5.77
N LYS A 55 0.52 -2.41 -5.76
CA LYS A 55 -0.29 -3.40 -6.47
C LYS A 55 -0.03 -3.28 -7.97
N SER A 56 0.47 -4.34 -8.59
CA SER A 56 0.58 -4.40 -10.04
C SER A 56 -0.83 -4.52 -10.65
N SER A 57 -1.20 -3.56 -11.49
CA SER A 57 -2.43 -3.64 -12.28
C SER A 57 -2.09 -3.87 -13.74
N LEU A 58 -2.84 -4.73 -14.42
CA LEU A 58 -2.74 -4.88 -15.86
C LEU A 58 -2.91 -3.52 -16.55
N SER A 59 -2.19 -3.33 -17.66
CA SER A 59 -2.30 -2.09 -18.43
C SER A 59 -3.76 -1.86 -18.84
N LYS A 60 -4.27 -0.63 -18.66
CA LYS A 60 -5.66 -0.22 -18.98
C LYS A 60 -5.97 -0.18 -20.49
N SER A 61 -5.31 -1.02 -21.29
CA SER A 61 -5.39 -1.05 -22.75
C SER A 61 -6.61 -1.80 -23.29
N LEU A 62 -7.41 -2.47 -22.45
CA LEU A 62 -8.80 -2.82 -22.80
C LEU A 62 -9.66 -1.55 -22.79
N LYS A 63 -9.37 -0.63 -23.71
CA LYS A 63 -10.31 0.40 -24.09
C LYS A 63 -11.35 -0.29 -24.95
N ALA A 64 -12.64 -0.14 -24.62
CA ALA A 64 -13.70 -0.48 -25.57
C ALA A 64 -13.34 0.19 -26.90
N THR A 65 -13.26 -0.59 -27.97
CA THR A 65 -12.97 -0.06 -29.29
C THR A 65 -14.04 0.99 -29.57
N GLY A 66 -13.63 2.20 -29.96
CA GLY A 66 -14.56 3.25 -30.40
C GLY A 66 -15.27 2.88 -31.71
N TYR A 67 -15.18 1.63 -32.13
CA TYR A 67 -15.75 1.05 -33.32
C TYR A 67 -16.34 -0.32 -33.00
N TYR A 68 -17.47 -0.64 -33.61
CA TYR A 68 -18.02 -1.98 -33.67
C TYR A 68 -18.00 -2.46 -35.12
N LEU A 69 -17.76 -3.76 -35.31
CA LEU A 69 -17.79 -4.39 -36.63
C LEU A 69 -19.23 -4.79 -36.94
N ASP A 70 -19.80 -4.20 -38.00
CA ASP A 70 -21.13 -4.52 -38.52
C ASP A 70 -20.94 -5.22 -39.88
N GLY A 71 -20.77 -6.54 -39.86
CA GLY A 71 -20.35 -7.30 -41.04
C GLY A 71 -18.88 -7.04 -41.39
N GLU A 72 -18.62 -6.33 -42.50
CA GLU A 72 -17.26 -5.96 -42.96
C GLU A 72 -16.89 -4.48 -42.67
N GLU A 73 -17.84 -3.66 -42.20
CA GLU A 73 -17.62 -2.24 -41.97
C GLU A 73 -17.42 -1.91 -40.48
N TYR A 74 -16.41 -1.09 -40.18
CA TYR A 74 -16.20 -0.52 -38.85
C TYR A 74 -17.05 0.73 -38.65
N ARG A 75 -17.96 0.71 -37.68
CA ARG A 75 -18.84 1.85 -37.36
C ARG A 75 -18.48 2.45 -36.00
N PRO A 76 -18.41 3.80 -35.89
CA PRO A 76 -18.02 4.44 -34.65
C PRO A 76 -19.09 4.25 -33.56
N VAL A 77 -18.65 3.92 -32.34
CA VAL A 77 -19.50 3.84 -31.15
C VAL A 77 -19.30 5.10 -30.33
N ALA A 78 -20.37 5.88 -30.14
CA ALA A 78 -20.39 7.01 -29.22
C ALA A 78 -21.23 6.65 -27.99
N ARG A 79 -20.70 6.91 -26.79
CA ARG A 79 -21.46 6.73 -25.54
C ARG A 79 -22.20 8.02 -25.20
N GLN A 80 -23.53 7.95 -25.19
CA GLN A 80 -24.38 9.01 -24.64
C GLN A 80 -24.94 8.55 -23.28
N THR A 81 -25.12 9.48 -22.35
CA THR A 81 -25.64 9.20 -21.01
C THR A 81 -26.71 10.24 -20.68
N GLU A 82 -27.94 9.77 -20.53
CA GLU A 82 -29.10 10.58 -20.14
C GLU A 82 -29.45 10.30 -18.68
N TYR A 83 -29.91 11.34 -17.98
CA TYR A 83 -30.35 11.22 -16.59
C TYR A 83 -31.85 11.50 -16.52
N ARG A 84 -32.58 10.62 -15.82
CA ARG A 84 -34.02 10.73 -15.57
C ARG A 84 -34.29 10.56 -14.08
N LYS A 85 -35.48 10.95 -13.63
CA LYS A 85 -35.88 10.79 -12.22
C LYS A 85 -36.00 9.30 -11.89
N ALA A 86 -35.64 8.92 -10.67
CA ALA A 86 -35.79 7.54 -10.22
C ALA A 86 -37.26 7.09 -10.20
N ASP A 87 -38.17 8.01 -9.83
CA ASP A 87 -39.61 7.77 -9.71
C ASP A 87 -40.33 7.78 -11.07
N ASP A 88 -39.73 8.42 -12.09
CA ASP A 88 -40.30 8.54 -13.43
C ASP A 88 -39.22 8.32 -14.48
N LYS A 89 -39.11 7.05 -14.91
CA LYS A 89 -38.07 6.58 -15.85
C LYS A 89 -38.38 6.93 -17.31
N ASP A 90 -39.63 7.23 -17.63
CA ASP A 90 -40.07 7.58 -18.98
C ASP A 90 -40.26 9.10 -19.16
N GLY A 91 -40.09 9.87 -18.08
CA GLY A 91 -40.14 11.33 -18.10
C GLY A 91 -38.94 12.01 -18.77
N ASP A 92 -38.97 13.35 -18.72
CA ASP A 92 -38.02 14.21 -19.41
C ASP A 92 -36.57 14.04 -18.94
N VAL A 93 -35.63 14.24 -19.87
CA VAL A 93 -34.19 14.22 -19.60
C VAL A 93 -33.79 15.45 -18.78
N ILE A 94 -33.15 15.21 -17.63
CA ILE A 94 -32.70 16.26 -16.72
C ILE A 94 -31.36 16.84 -17.21
N GLN A 95 -31.30 18.16 -17.39
CA GLN A 95 -30.07 18.86 -17.82
C GLN A 95 -29.25 19.41 -16.65
N ASN A 96 -29.91 19.92 -15.60
CA ASN A 96 -29.23 20.53 -14.45
C ASN A 96 -29.25 19.59 -13.24
N ARG A 97 -28.08 19.39 -12.64
CA ARG A 97 -27.90 18.53 -11.47
C ARG A 97 -26.99 19.20 -10.46
N ILE A 98 -27.25 18.93 -9.19
CA ILE A 98 -26.40 19.35 -8.07
C ILE A 98 -25.97 18.08 -7.35
N LYS A 99 -24.70 18.00 -6.93
CA LYS A 99 -24.22 16.88 -6.13
C LYS A 99 -24.85 16.99 -4.75
N ALA A 100 -25.31 15.86 -4.22
CA ALA A 100 -25.85 15.83 -2.87
C ALA A 100 -25.24 14.66 -2.10
N TYR A 101 -25.06 14.89 -0.81
CA TYR A 101 -24.45 13.95 0.11
C TYR A 101 -25.48 13.56 1.17
N THR A 102 -25.49 12.28 1.53
CA THR A 102 -26.38 11.76 2.57
C THR A 102 -25.80 12.08 3.94
N TYR A 103 -26.60 12.69 4.80
CA TYR A 103 -26.28 12.90 6.20
C TYR A 103 -27.38 12.25 7.05
N GLY A 104 -27.16 10.99 7.43
CA GLY A 104 -28.19 10.16 8.05
C GLY A 104 -29.35 9.90 7.08
N LYS A 105 -30.53 10.42 7.40
CA LYS A 105 -31.74 10.32 6.56
C LYS A 105 -31.88 11.46 5.55
N ASP A 106 -31.18 12.56 5.78
CA ASP A 106 -31.32 13.78 5.00
C ASP A 106 -30.34 13.79 3.82
N LEU A 107 -30.75 14.45 2.73
CA LEU A 107 -29.94 14.63 1.54
C LEU A 107 -29.56 16.11 1.41
N ILE A 108 -28.27 16.41 1.59
CA ILE A 108 -27.74 17.78 1.62
C ILE A 108 -27.13 18.09 0.25
N PRO A 109 -27.71 18.99 -0.54
CA PRO A 109 -27.12 19.44 -1.79
C PRO A 109 -25.91 20.35 -1.51
N ILE A 110 -24.80 20.09 -2.19
CA ILE A 110 -23.57 20.90 -2.14
C ILE A 110 -23.21 21.28 -3.58
N ASP A 111 -23.19 22.58 -3.86
CA ASP A 111 -22.72 23.14 -5.12
C ASP A 111 -21.20 23.06 -5.23
N GLU A 112 -20.68 23.16 -6.46
CA GLU A 112 -19.24 23.00 -6.71
C GLU A 112 -18.41 24.09 -6.02
N ALA A 113 -18.90 25.33 -5.96
CA ALA A 113 -18.19 26.42 -5.30
C ALA A 113 -18.11 26.22 -3.78
N THR A 114 -19.20 25.82 -3.13
CA THR A 114 -19.18 25.46 -1.70
C THR A 114 -18.30 24.24 -1.46
N GLY A 115 -18.37 23.22 -2.32
CA GLY A 115 -17.53 22.03 -2.21
C GLY A 115 -16.03 22.34 -2.26
N GLU A 116 -15.61 23.27 -3.12
CA GLU A 116 -14.21 23.72 -3.17
C GLU A 116 -13.78 24.52 -1.94
N HIS A 117 -14.68 25.31 -1.34
CA HIS A 117 -14.42 26.06 -0.11
C HIS A 117 -14.33 25.14 1.12
N LEU A 118 -15.13 24.08 1.17
CA LEU A 118 -15.13 23.11 2.27
C LEU A 118 -13.97 22.13 2.19
N ARG A 119 -13.35 21.98 1.01
CA ARG A 119 -12.25 21.03 0.81
C ARG A 119 -11.00 21.47 1.56
N GLN A 120 -10.57 20.67 2.51
CA GLN A 120 -9.28 20.86 3.18
C GLN A 120 -8.15 20.69 2.15
N ARG A 121 -7.24 21.67 2.10
CA ARG A 121 -6.06 21.65 1.23
C ARG A 121 -4.84 21.63 2.11
N GLU A 122 -4.09 20.54 2.03
CA GLU A 122 -2.84 20.38 2.75
C GLU A 122 -1.67 20.38 1.77
N ASP A 123 -0.59 21.02 2.19
CA ASP A 123 0.67 20.97 1.46
C ASP A 123 1.46 19.72 1.82
N LYS A 124 2.24 19.26 0.84
CA LYS A 124 3.17 18.15 0.97
C LYS A 124 4.10 18.40 2.15
N SER A 125 3.99 17.56 3.18
CA SER A 125 4.69 17.71 4.45
C SER A 125 4.87 16.35 5.11
N MET A 126 5.93 16.19 5.91
CA MET A 126 6.13 15.01 6.76
C MET A 126 6.62 15.47 8.13
N ARG A 127 5.85 15.16 9.18
CA ARG A 127 6.13 15.60 10.55
C ARG A 127 6.16 14.40 11.48
N LEU A 128 7.30 14.18 12.12
CA LEU A 128 7.47 13.18 13.17
C LEU A 128 6.82 13.69 14.45
N LEU A 129 5.75 13.03 14.90
CA LEU A 129 4.97 13.38 16.09
C LEU A 129 5.60 12.83 17.37
N GLY A 130 6.25 11.66 17.30
CA GLY A 130 6.90 11.03 18.44
C GLY A 130 7.31 9.59 18.16
N PHE A 131 7.77 8.89 19.20
CA PHE A 131 8.17 7.48 19.13
C PHE A 131 7.30 6.60 20.04
N ARG A 132 7.09 5.36 19.63
CA ARG A 132 6.38 4.31 20.37
C ARG A 132 7.08 2.97 20.17
N ALA A 133 6.86 2.03 21.09
CA ALA A 133 7.41 0.68 20.99
C ALA A 133 7.01 0.02 19.66
N ARG A 134 7.95 -0.66 19.00
CA ARG A 134 7.74 -1.28 17.68
C ARG A 134 6.59 -2.28 17.69
N GLU A 135 6.38 -2.97 18.79
CA GLU A 135 5.31 -3.96 19.00
C GLU A 135 3.91 -3.32 18.99
N SER A 136 3.81 -2.01 19.21
CA SER A 136 2.54 -1.27 19.12
C SER A 136 2.02 -1.16 17.68
N PHE A 137 2.84 -1.54 16.69
CA PHE A 137 2.51 -1.46 15.26
C PHE A 137 2.49 -2.86 14.63
N PRO A 138 1.48 -3.69 14.94
CA PRO A 138 1.40 -5.02 14.36
C PRO A 138 1.12 -4.95 12.85
N ALA A 139 1.69 -5.88 12.08
CA ALA A 139 1.62 -5.85 10.62
C ALA A 139 0.19 -5.81 10.06
N HIS A 140 -0.76 -6.43 10.75
CA HIS A 140 -2.18 -6.45 10.34
C HIS A 140 -2.88 -5.09 10.46
N SER A 141 -2.28 -4.12 11.18
CA SER A 141 -2.85 -2.78 11.33
C SER A 141 -2.56 -1.87 10.13
N PHE A 142 -1.53 -2.17 9.34
CA PHE A 142 -1.09 -1.27 8.26
C PHE A 142 -2.07 -1.22 7.10
N LEU A 143 -2.23 -0.02 6.55
CA LEU A 143 -3.09 0.24 5.40
C LEU A 143 -2.27 0.55 4.14
N GLY A 144 -2.81 0.10 3.00
CA GLY A 144 -2.37 0.54 1.68
C GLY A 144 -0.94 0.15 1.32
N GLU A 145 -0.25 1.05 0.62
CA GLU A 145 1.10 0.86 0.10
C GLU A 145 2.15 1.30 1.13
N CYS A 146 3.30 0.62 1.10
CA CYS A 146 4.46 0.95 1.94
C CYS A 146 5.50 1.74 1.15
N TYR A 147 6.18 2.65 1.82
CA TYR A 147 7.23 3.49 1.24
C TYR A 147 8.56 3.25 1.94
N VAL A 148 9.66 3.46 1.21
CA VAL A 148 11.00 3.55 1.78
C VAL A 148 11.35 5.04 1.89
N VAL A 149 11.76 5.45 3.09
CA VAL A 149 12.24 6.80 3.40
C VAL A 149 13.76 6.76 3.46
N VAL A 150 14.40 7.40 2.49
CA VAL A 150 15.86 7.43 2.31
C VAL A 150 16.33 8.88 2.48
N PRO A 151 17.52 9.16 3.02
CA PRO A 151 18.03 10.53 3.05
C PRO A 151 18.28 11.06 1.64
N GLU A 152 18.29 12.38 1.47
CA GLU A 152 18.67 12.97 0.18
C GLU A 152 20.14 12.65 -0.16
N ALA A 153 20.35 11.96 -1.29
CA ALA A 153 21.67 11.47 -1.70
C ALA A 153 22.74 12.57 -1.88
N THR A 154 22.33 13.80 -2.17
CA THR A 154 23.24 14.94 -2.38
C THR A 154 23.66 15.61 -1.06
N ASN A 155 22.97 15.32 0.05
CA ASN A 155 23.18 16.01 1.32
C ASN A 155 23.78 15.06 2.37
N PRO A 156 25.10 15.13 2.65
CA PRO A 156 25.74 14.25 3.62
C PRO A 156 25.23 14.47 5.04
N GLY A 157 24.87 15.70 5.41
CA GLY A 157 24.29 15.98 6.72
C GLY A 157 22.92 15.32 6.92
N ALA A 158 22.12 15.21 5.84
CA ALA A 158 20.86 14.48 5.89
C ALA A 158 21.07 12.97 6.03
N GLN A 159 22.11 12.42 5.39
CA GLN A 159 22.47 11.00 5.50
C GLN A 159 22.87 10.62 6.92
N GLU A 160 23.75 11.40 7.53
CA GLU A 160 24.20 11.18 8.91
C GLU A 160 23.04 11.36 9.91
N ALA A 161 22.24 12.42 9.74
CA ALA A 161 21.09 12.67 10.61
C ALA A 161 20.03 11.56 10.54
N LEU A 162 19.66 11.10 9.34
CA LEU A 162 18.68 10.01 9.22
C LEU A 162 19.25 8.68 9.70
N SER A 163 20.51 8.36 9.36
CA SER A 163 21.17 7.12 9.80
C SER A 163 21.26 7.03 11.33
N SER A 164 21.68 8.11 11.99
CA SER A 164 21.71 8.17 13.45
C SER A 164 20.33 7.96 14.07
N LEU A 165 19.28 8.53 13.46
CA LEU A 165 17.90 8.37 13.91
C LEU A 165 17.38 6.94 13.73
N VAL A 166 17.65 6.32 12.59
CA VAL A 166 17.25 4.93 12.29
C VAL A 166 17.91 3.96 13.27
N ARG A 167 19.23 4.08 13.48
CA ARG A 167 19.98 3.21 14.38
C ARG A 167 19.58 3.40 15.84
N ALA A 168 19.33 4.63 16.26
CA ALA A 168 18.84 4.91 17.61
C ALA A 168 17.44 4.30 17.83
N ALA A 169 16.54 4.46 16.86
CA ALA A 169 15.20 3.87 16.94
C ALA A 169 15.24 2.34 16.97
N GLU A 170 16.11 1.70 16.19
CA GLU A 170 16.30 0.25 16.23
C GLU A 170 16.85 -0.22 17.59
N HIS A 171 17.88 0.45 18.11
CA HIS A 171 18.49 0.12 19.40
C HIS A 171 17.49 0.19 20.55
N GLU A 172 16.60 1.19 20.54
CA GLU A 172 15.57 1.38 21.57
C GLU A 172 14.32 0.53 21.32
N GLY A 173 14.24 -0.23 20.22
CA GLY A 173 13.04 -0.99 19.85
C GLY A 173 11.83 -0.10 19.59
N GLN A 174 12.05 1.10 19.05
CA GLN A 174 11.00 2.11 18.83
C GLN A 174 10.75 2.35 17.35
N ALA A 175 9.51 2.70 17.02
CA ALA A 175 9.08 3.18 15.74
C ALA A 175 8.56 4.62 15.85
N GLY A 176 8.82 5.42 14.82
CA GLY A 176 8.34 6.80 14.76
C GLY A 176 6.88 6.87 14.31
N VAL A 177 6.09 7.76 14.90
CA VAL A 177 4.74 8.09 14.43
C VAL A 177 4.79 9.41 13.68
N VAL A 178 4.27 9.45 12.46
CA VAL A 178 4.36 10.63 11.59
C VAL A 178 3.00 10.98 11.02
N ARG A 179 2.78 12.29 10.86
CA ARG A 179 1.77 12.83 9.96
C ARG A 179 2.42 13.17 8.63
N PHE A 180 1.91 12.65 7.52
CA PHE A 180 2.48 12.91 6.20
C PHE A 180 1.41 13.18 5.13
N VAL A 181 1.77 14.01 4.16
CA VAL A 181 1.00 14.34 2.96
C VAL A 181 1.90 14.06 1.76
N VAL A 182 1.54 13.09 0.94
CA VAL A 182 2.42 12.62 -0.14
C VAL A 182 2.61 13.70 -1.23
N ARG A 183 1.54 14.42 -1.58
CA ARG A 183 1.49 15.46 -2.61
C ARG A 183 0.56 16.59 -2.20
N ASN A 184 0.80 17.80 -2.70
CA ASN A 184 -0.07 18.95 -2.43
C ASN A 184 -1.51 18.64 -2.84
N GLY A 185 -2.46 18.96 -1.97
CA GLY A 185 -3.88 18.73 -2.18
C GLY A 185 -4.36 17.30 -1.93
N ASN A 186 -3.48 16.40 -1.47
CA ASN A 186 -3.90 15.13 -0.88
C ASN A 186 -4.28 15.31 0.59
N ASP A 187 -5.10 14.39 1.08
CA ASP A 187 -5.46 14.33 2.49
C ASP A 187 -4.25 13.90 3.35
N PRO A 188 -4.14 14.40 4.59
CA PRO A 188 -3.08 14.01 5.50
C PRO A 188 -3.30 12.59 6.00
N CYS A 189 -2.24 11.79 6.01
CA CYS A 189 -2.23 10.44 6.55
C CYS A 189 -1.40 10.36 7.83
N LEU A 190 -1.71 9.39 8.68
CA LEU A 190 -0.81 8.94 9.75
C LEU A 190 0.01 7.74 9.27
N GLY A 191 1.23 7.63 9.75
CA GLY A 191 2.11 6.52 9.41
C GLY A 191 3.09 6.15 10.51
N ALA A 192 3.56 4.92 10.48
CA ALA A 192 4.64 4.41 11.29
C ALA A 192 5.92 4.36 10.48
N LEU A 193 7.02 4.90 11.01
CA LEU A 193 8.38 4.75 10.52
C LEU A 193 9.04 3.60 11.26
N LEU A 194 9.13 2.46 10.59
CA LEU A 194 9.83 1.29 11.10
C LEU A 194 11.31 1.40 10.72
N PRO A 195 12.24 1.41 11.70
CA PRO A 195 13.66 1.46 11.41
C PRO A 195 14.10 0.20 10.66
N GLN A 196 14.95 0.42 9.65
CA GLN A 196 15.59 -0.62 8.86
C GLN A 196 17.05 -0.21 8.63
N PRO A 197 17.96 -0.51 9.59
CA PRO A 197 19.38 -0.30 9.38
C PRO A 197 19.89 -1.24 8.28
N SER A 198 20.91 -0.77 7.57
CA SER A 198 21.63 -1.57 6.58
C SER A 198 22.97 -2.04 7.14
N GLU A 199 23.32 -3.29 6.87
CA GLU A 199 24.66 -3.83 7.13
C GLU A 199 25.62 -3.59 5.96
N GLU A 200 25.08 -3.40 4.75
CA GLU A 200 25.86 -3.15 3.55
C GLU A 200 26.34 -1.69 3.49
N PRO A 201 27.62 -1.43 3.19
CA PRO A 201 28.19 -0.09 3.18
C PRO A 201 27.64 0.82 2.07
N ASP A 202 27.15 0.22 0.97
CA ASP A 202 26.62 0.95 -0.19
C ASP A 202 25.11 1.23 -0.09
N VAL A 203 24.44 0.67 0.93
CA VAL A 203 23.00 0.82 1.13
C VAL A 203 22.77 1.71 2.36
N PRO A 204 22.11 2.87 2.21
CA PRO A 204 21.86 3.76 3.34
C PRO A 204 20.83 3.17 4.30
N ASP A 205 21.00 3.44 5.58
CA ASP A 205 19.95 3.22 6.59
C ASP A 205 18.66 3.95 6.19
N CYS A 206 17.52 3.30 6.39
CA CYS A 206 16.24 3.83 5.96
C CYS A 206 15.12 3.56 6.97
N PHE A 207 14.00 4.26 6.79
CA PHE A 207 12.74 3.89 7.45
C PHE A 207 11.78 3.28 6.43
N ILE A 208 11.04 2.26 6.86
CA ILE A 208 9.85 1.79 6.13
C ILE A 208 8.66 2.57 6.67
N LEU A 209 8.02 3.36 5.82
CA LEU A 209 6.81 4.08 6.14
C LEU A 209 5.58 3.24 5.78
N CYS A 210 4.85 2.83 6.82
CA CYS A 210 3.57 2.13 6.71
C CYS A 210 2.42 3.08 7.10
N THR A 211 1.34 3.14 6.32
CA THR A 211 0.19 3.99 6.67
C THR A 211 -0.58 3.36 7.83
N LEU A 212 -0.95 4.18 8.81
CA LEU A 212 -1.74 3.77 9.97
C LEU A 212 -3.22 4.07 9.75
N PRO A 213 -4.13 3.26 10.34
CA PRO A 213 -5.56 3.50 10.30
C PRO A 213 -5.93 4.70 11.18
N PHE A 214 -6.96 5.43 10.75
CA PHE A 214 -7.66 6.35 11.64
C PHE A 214 -8.69 5.60 12.49
N ALA A 215 -9.28 6.29 13.46
CA ALA A 215 -10.30 5.70 14.33
C ALA A 215 -11.51 5.19 13.54
N GLU A 216 -11.84 5.84 12.43
CA GLU A 216 -12.95 5.49 11.55
C GLU A 216 -12.67 4.25 10.69
N ASP A 217 -11.39 3.87 10.51
CA ASP A 217 -10.99 2.70 9.73
C ASP A 217 -11.08 1.40 10.55
N LEU A 218 -11.06 1.51 11.89
CA LEU A 218 -11.10 0.37 12.79
C LEU A 218 -12.50 -0.25 12.81
N ARG A 219 -12.55 -1.58 12.63
CA ARG A 219 -13.78 -2.37 12.70
C ARG A 219 -13.73 -3.31 13.88
N GLU A 220 -14.45 -2.95 14.93
CA GLU A 220 -14.53 -3.75 16.15
C GLU A 220 -15.54 -4.89 15.98
N TYR A 221 -15.03 -6.08 15.64
CA TYR A 221 -15.81 -7.31 15.62
C TYR A 221 -15.51 -8.13 16.87
N GLN A 222 -16.55 -8.53 17.58
CA GLN A 222 -16.42 -9.42 18.73
C GLN A 222 -16.54 -10.87 18.27
N PHE A 223 -15.50 -11.66 18.52
CA PHE A 223 -15.48 -13.10 18.28
C PHE A 223 -15.41 -13.84 19.61
N ALA A 224 -16.07 -15.00 19.69
CA ALA A 224 -15.95 -15.86 20.87
C ALA A 224 -14.51 -16.41 20.96
N SER A 225 -13.95 -16.43 22.17
CA SER A 225 -12.65 -17.04 22.41
C SER A 225 -12.72 -18.55 22.15
N LEU A 226 -11.79 -19.06 21.35
CA LEU A 226 -11.70 -20.49 21.05
C LEU A 226 -11.28 -21.32 22.29
N ASP A 227 -10.55 -20.71 23.23
CA ASP A 227 -10.03 -21.38 24.43
C ASP A 227 -11.07 -21.51 25.56
N SER A 228 -12.24 -20.89 25.39
CA SER A 228 -13.23 -20.78 26.47
C SER A 228 -14.10 -22.03 26.66
N SER A 229 -14.11 -22.96 25.71
CA SER A 229 -14.97 -24.14 25.74
C SER A 229 -14.18 -25.42 25.52
N GLU A 230 -14.37 -26.40 26.41
CA GLU A 230 -13.77 -27.73 26.32
C GLU A 230 -14.05 -28.45 24.99
N LYS A 231 -15.09 -28.05 24.26
CA LYS A 231 -15.42 -28.61 22.93
C LYS A 231 -14.39 -28.27 21.85
N TRP A 232 -13.62 -27.20 22.02
CA TRP A 232 -12.68 -26.69 21.01
C TRP A 232 -11.23 -26.97 21.38
N ILE A 233 -10.99 -27.55 22.56
CA ILE A 233 -9.65 -27.93 23.01
C ILE A 233 -9.28 -29.22 22.27
N PRO A 234 -8.26 -29.21 21.40
CA PRO A 234 -7.89 -30.37 20.62
C PRO A 234 -7.29 -31.47 21.50
N SER A 235 -7.53 -32.72 21.12
CA SER A 235 -6.91 -33.89 21.72
C SER A 235 -5.42 -34.00 21.36
N GLU A 236 -4.66 -34.74 22.16
CA GLU A 236 -3.23 -34.99 21.90
C GLU A 236 -2.98 -35.68 20.54
N GLN A 237 -3.91 -36.54 20.11
CA GLN A 237 -3.84 -37.20 18.80
C GLN A 237 -4.02 -36.19 17.66
N GLU A 238 -4.98 -35.27 17.76
CA GLU A 238 -5.21 -34.22 16.76
C GLU A 238 -4.01 -33.25 16.69
N LEU A 239 -3.41 -32.92 17.83
CA LEU A 239 -2.18 -32.12 17.87
C LEU A 239 -1.00 -32.85 17.21
N GLY A 240 -0.86 -34.16 17.43
CA GLY A 240 0.16 -34.98 16.77
C GLY A 240 -0.02 -35.04 15.25
N LEU A 241 -1.26 -35.21 14.77
CA LEU A 241 -1.57 -35.18 13.35
C LEU A 241 -1.30 -33.81 12.73
N ALA A 242 -1.68 -32.72 13.42
CA ALA A 242 -1.43 -31.36 12.96
C ALA A 242 0.08 -31.08 12.82
N LYS A 243 0.90 -31.52 13.78
CA LYS A 243 2.37 -31.42 13.70
C LYS A 243 2.94 -32.14 12.49
N ASN A 244 2.50 -33.38 12.25
CA ASN A 244 2.95 -34.15 11.09
C ASN A 244 2.59 -33.45 9.76
N ILE A 245 1.41 -32.80 9.69
CA ILE A 245 1.03 -32.00 8.52
C ILE A 245 1.95 -30.78 8.36
N ILE A 246 2.23 -30.04 9.44
CA ILE A 246 3.13 -28.88 9.41
C ILE A 246 4.55 -29.30 8.96
N GLU A 247 5.07 -30.40 9.49
CA GLU A 247 6.41 -30.92 9.15
C GLU A 247 6.47 -31.41 7.69
N SER A 248 5.45 -32.12 7.22
CA SER A 248 5.39 -32.62 5.83
C SER A 248 5.16 -31.53 4.79
N MET A 249 4.47 -30.44 5.15
CA MET A 249 4.15 -29.32 4.25
C MET A 249 4.98 -28.06 4.54
N SER A 250 6.07 -28.18 5.30
CA SER A 250 7.00 -27.07 5.51
C SER A 250 7.71 -26.71 4.21
N LEU A 251 7.69 -25.43 3.89
CA LEU A 251 8.39 -24.85 2.72
C LEU A 251 9.84 -24.45 3.05
N MET A 252 10.24 -24.51 4.32
CA MET A 252 11.60 -24.21 4.77
C MET A 252 12.35 -25.49 5.13
N GLU A 253 13.62 -25.57 4.74
CA GLU A 253 14.61 -26.56 5.17
C GLU A 253 15.59 -25.95 6.18
N GLU A 254 15.97 -26.73 7.19
CA GLU A 254 17.07 -26.36 8.06
C GLU A 254 18.40 -26.52 7.31
N GLY A 255 19.02 -25.41 6.94
CA GLY A 255 20.33 -25.37 6.32
C GLY A 255 21.46 -25.76 7.30
N PRO A 256 22.70 -25.97 6.79
CA PRO A 256 23.82 -26.53 7.55
C PRO A 256 24.34 -25.71 8.75
N GLU A 257 23.74 -24.54 9.03
CA GLU A 257 24.06 -23.69 10.19
C GLU A 257 22.80 -23.13 10.90
N GLY A 258 21.65 -23.79 10.76
CA GLY A 258 20.38 -23.30 11.33
C GLY A 258 19.78 -22.09 10.58
N ALA A 259 20.30 -21.80 9.38
CA ALA A 259 19.67 -20.87 8.46
C ALA A 259 18.50 -21.57 7.75
N GLU A 260 17.31 -20.99 7.81
CA GLU A 260 16.15 -21.48 7.04
C GLU A 260 16.38 -21.22 5.55
N VAL A 261 16.44 -22.29 4.76
CA VAL A 261 16.60 -22.22 3.29
C VAL A 261 15.27 -22.64 2.66
N GLU A 262 14.74 -21.87 1.71
CA GLU A 262 13.53 -22.27 0.99
C GLU A 262 13.77 -23.59 0.25
N ARG A 263 12.87 -24.56 0.42
CA ARG A 263 12.81 -25.75 -0.45
C ARG A 263 12.40 -25.29 -1.84
N LEU A 264 13.33 -25.30 -2.78
CA LEU A 264 13.04 -25.25 -4.22
C LEU A 264 12.58 -26.63 -4.68
#